data_AF-A0A9E2EL24-F1
#
_entry.id   AF-A0A9E2EL24-F1
#
_cell.length_a   1.000
_cell.length_b   1.000
_cell.length_c   1.000
_cell.angle_alpha   90.00
_cell.angle_beta   90.00
_cell.angle_gamma   90.00
#
_symmetry.space_group_name_H-M   'P 1'
#
loop_
_entity.id
_entity.type
_entity.pdbx_description
1 polymer ?
#
loop_
_entity_poly.entity_id
_entity_poly.type
_entity_poly.pdbx_seq_one_letter_code
_entity_poly.pdbx_strand_id
1 'polypeptide(L)'
;MNKILALSLLFVFGCSQGNDDVVSTWSSFVESPSVESEQLLMATIGKDMEGCGWGKPENLNAVPAPFRQDLFDLIAGGDLPSYRVGLRIEKCLDGGDLGDFRRSAGLFFDSRPDTFLDESIRGGATAEKLAELVTALPLALADDPRSQRNLVIERIGKLERSQISVESQVTGVALNALRELEQLLSQAAEQEN
;
A
#
# COMPACT_ATOMS: atom_id res chain seq x y z
N MET A 1 -26.37 29.35 -60.68
CA MET A 1 -26.24 27.96 -60.19
C MET A 1 -25.24 27.96 -59.05
N ASN A 2 -25.70 28.09 -57.80
CA ASN A 2 -24.85 28.01 -56.61
C ASN A 2 -25.33 26.84 -55.74
N LYS A 3 -24.50 25.82 -55.57
CA LYS A 3 -24.67 24.79 -54.53
C LYS A 3 -23.46 24.88 -53.61
N ILE A 4 -23.65 25.51 -52.46
CA ILE A 4 -22.70 25.48 -51.35
C ILE A 4 -23.02 24.23 -50.55
N LEU A 5 -22.10 23.27 -50.57
CA LEU A 5 -22.13 22.10 -49.70
C LEU A 5 -21.74 22.55 -48.29
N ALA A 6 -22.71 22.54 -47.37
CA ALA A 6 -22.45 22.68 -45.95
C ALA A 6 -21.89 21.36 -45.43
N LEU A 7 -20.59 21.36 -45.14
CA LEU A 7 -19.88 20.27 -44.48
C LEU A 7 -20.15 20.38 -42.98
N SER A 8 -21.13 19.62 -42.48
CA SER A 8 -21.41 19.52 -41.05
C SER A 8 -20.28 18.76 -40.35
N LEU A 9 -19.35 19.49 -39.73
CA LEU A 9 -18.47 18.94 -38.70
C LEU A 9 -19.32 18.62 -37.46
N LEU A 10 -19.70 17.37 -37.31
CA LEU A 10 -20.12 16.82 -36.03
C LEU A 10 -18.86 16.51 -35.21
N PHE A 11 -18.46 17.45 -34.35
CA PHE A 11 -17.53 17.16 -33.26
C PHE A 11 -18.23 16.20 -32.29
N VAL A 12 -17.80 14.95 -32.31
CA VAL A 12 -18.13 13.96 -31.27
C VAL A 12 -17.32 14.36 -30.03
N PHE A 13 -17.93 15.09 -29.10
CA PHE A 13 -17.47 15.17 -27.72
C PHE A 13 -17.79 13.84 -27.04
N GLY A 14 -16.86 12.88 -27.14
CA GLY A 14 -16.92 11.60 -26.46
C GLY A 14 -16.18 11.64 -25.12
N CYS A 15 -16.92 11.44 -24.03
CA CYS A 15 -16.52 10.90 -22.72
C CYS A 15 -15.24 11.44 -22.04
N SER A 16 -15.36 12.47 -21.19
CA SER A 16 -14.37 12.75 -20.11
C SER A 16 -14.90 12.47 -18.68
N GLN A 17 -16.17 12.12 -18.50
CA GLN A 17 -16.79 12.01 -17.18
C GLN A 17 -16.17 10.94 -16.28
N GLY A 18 -15.65 9.83 -16.84
CA GLY A 18 -15.17 8.72 -16.02
C GLY A 18 -13.91 9.01 -15.19
N ASN A 19 -13.06 9.95 -15.62
CA ASN A 19 -11.81 10.25 -14.90
C ASN A 19 -12.02 11.28 -13.77
N ASP A 20 -12.97 12.21 -13.96
CA ASP A 20 -13.29 13.24 -12.96
C ASP A 20 -13.91 12.62 -11.68
N ASP A 21 -14.71 11.56 -11.85
CA ASP A 21 -15.32 10.81 -10.74
C ASP A 21 -14.26 10.06 -9.90
N VAL A 22 -13.24 9.48 -10.55
CA VAL A 22 -12.15 8.78 -9.85
C VAL A 22 -11.30 9.76 -9.04
N VAL A 23 -10.89 10.87 -9.65
CA VAL A 23 -10.06 11.89 -8.99
C VAL A 23 -10.80 12.52 -7.80
N SER A 24 -12.08 12.86 -7.96
CA SER A 24 -12.88 13.44 -6.87
C SER A 24 -13.11 12.47 -5.71
N THR A 25 -13.31 11.19 -6.01
CA THR A 25 -13.46 10.15 -4.97
C THR A 25 -12.16 9.92 -4.21
N TRP A 26 -11.02 9.89 -4.91
CA TRP A 26 -9.70 9.82 -4.27
C TRP A 26 -9.42 11.04 -3.38
N SER A 27 -9.66 12.26 -3.89
CA SER A 27 -9.49 13.50 -3.11
C SER A 27 -10.31 13.46 -1.81
N SER A 28 -11.59 13.08 -1.92
CA SER A 28 -12.48 12.97 -0.77
C SER A 28 -12.00 11.92 0.24
N PHE A 29 -11.46 10.81 -0.26
CA PHE A 29 -10.89 9.76 0.59
C PHE A 29 -9.66 10.24 1.34
N VAL A 30 -8.65 10.81 0.66
CA VAL A 30 -7.40 11.23 1.33
C VAL A 30 -7.60 12.41 2.26
N GLU A 31 -8.56 13.30 1.99
CA GLU A 31 -8.91 14.42 2.87
C GLU A 31 -9.59 13.97 4.16
N SER A 32 -10.41 12.92 4.09
CA SER A 32 -11.16 12.40 5.24
C SER A 32 -11.39 10.88 5.14
N PRO A 33 -10.37 10.06 5.48
CA PRO A 33 -10.49 8.62 5.45
C PRO A 33 -11.54 8.12 6.45
N SER A 34 -12.49 7.33 5.97
CA SER A 34 -13.53 6.70 6.76
C SER A 34 -13.93 5.37 6.11
N VAL A 35 -14.73 4.57 6.81
CA VAL A 35 -15.26 3.33 6.24
C VAL A 35 -16.15 3.63 5.03
N GLU A 36 -16.92 4.71 5.08
CA GLU A 36 -17.80 5.14 4.00
C GLU A 36 -17.00 5.62 2.77
N SER A 37 -15.97 6.45 2.98
CA SER A 37 -15.14 6.92 1.87
C SER A 37 -14.27 5.81 1.28
N GLU A 38 -13.80 4.85 2.10
CA GLU A 38 -13.17 3.61 1.63
C GLU A 38 -14.12 2.81 0.72
N GLN A 39 -15.35 2.56 1.16
CA GLN A 39 -16.33 1.79 0.38
C GLN A 39 -16.65 2.45 -0.94
N LEU A 40 -16.85 3.77 -0.94
CA LEU A 40 -17.10 4.54 -2.16
C LEU A 40 -15.90 4.48 -3.11
N LEU A 41 -14.68 4.61 -2.58
CA LEU A 41 -13.46 4.50 -3.36
C LEU A 41 -13.35 3.13 -4.01
N MET A 42 -13.49 2.05 -3.24
CA MET A 42 -13.39 0.68 -3.75
C MET A 42 -14.47 0.35 -4.79
N ALA A 43 -15.68 0.89 -4.64
CA ALA A 43 -16.73 0.74 -5.65
C ALA A 43 -16.38 1.48 -6.96
N THR A 44 -15.71 2.62 -6.85
CA THR A 44 -15.35 3.48 -7.99
C THR A 44 -14.19 2.87 -8.79
N ILE A 45 -13.13 2.42 -8.12
CA ILE A 45 -11.91 1.93 -8.79
C ILE A 45 -11.89 0.41 -9.02
N GLY A 46 -12.90 -0.33 -8.53
CA GLY A 46 -12.89 -1.79 -8.51
C GLY A 46 -12.66 -2.45 -9.87
N LYS A 47 -13.21 -1.86 -10.95
CA LYS A 47 -13.02 -2.35 -12.31
C LYS A 47 -11.59 -2.13 -12.82
N ASP A 48 -11.00 -0.97 -12.56
CA ASP A 48 -9.62 -0.68 -12.96
C ASP A 48 -8.64 -1.58 -12.20
N MET A 49 -8.96 -1.89 -10.93
CA MET A 49 -8.17 -2.82 -10.13
C MET A 49 -8.10 -4.24 -10.71
N GLU A 50 -9.11 -4.71 -11.44
CA GLU A 50 -9.07 -6.03 -12.10
C GLU A 50 -8.00 -6.11 -13.19
N GLY A 51 -7.73 -4.99 -13.87
CA GLY A 51 -6.72 -4.89 -14.93
C GLY A 51 -5.31 -4.55 -14.46
N CYS A 52 -5.14 -4.23 -13.17
CA CYS A 52 -3.84 -3.86 -12.61
C CYS A 52 -2.78 -4.96 -12.75
N GLY A 53 -1.54 -4.52 -12.88
CA GLY A 53 -0.38 -5.38 -12.91
C GLY A 53 0.87 -4.61 -13.33
N TRP A 54 2.01 -5.29 -13.38
CA TRP A 54 3.28 -4.63 -13.67
C TRP A 54 3.27 -3.87 -15.01
N GLY A 55 3.53 -2.56 -14.98
CA GLY A 55 3.61 -1.69 -16.15
C GLY A 55 2.29 -1.48 -16.90
N LYS A 56 1.15 -1.72 -16.24
CA LYS A 56 -0.18 -1.58 -16.83
C LYS A 56 -0.71 -0.14 -16.68
N PRO A 57 -1.28 0.46 -17.74
CA PRO A 57 -1.86 1.80 -17.63
C PRO A 57 -3.03 1.86 -16.63
N GLU A 58 -3.73 0.74 -16.42
CA GLU A 58 -4.80 0.60 -15.43
C GLU A 58 -4.34 0.93 -13.99
N ASN A 59 -3.04 0.79 -13.70
CA ASN A 59 -2.46 1.19 -12.41
C ASN A 59 -2.69 2.68 -12.11
N LEU A 60 -2.62 3.55 -13.13
CA LEU A 60 -2.82 4.99 -12.98
C LEU A 60 -4.29 5.37 -12.81
N ASN A 61 -5.21 4.54 -13.30
CA ASN A 61 -6.65 4.75 -13.10
C ASN A 61 -7.06 4.29 -11.71
N ALA A 62 -6.55 3.13 -11.26
CA ALA A 62 -6.86 2.62 -9.94
C ALA A 62 -6.25 3.50 -8.84
N VAL A 63 -5.01 3.95 -9.03
CA VAL A 63 -4.26 4.75 -8.05
C VAL A 63 -3.57 5.93 -8.74
N PRO A 64 -4.28 7.06 -8.94
CA PRO A 64 -3.71 8.22 -9.59
C PRO A 64 -2.50 8.78 -8.82
N ALA A 65 -1.46 9.15 -9.54
CA ALA A 65 -0.17 9.56 -8.97
C ALA A 65 -0.26 10.66 -7.88
N PRO A 66 -1.12 11.69 -7.98
CA PRO A 66 -1.20 12.73 -6.95
C PRO A 66 -1.58 12.23 -5.56
N PHE A 67 -2.30 11.10 -5.45
CA PHE A 67 -2.84 10.61 -4.18
C PHE A 67 -2.00 9.53 -3.52
N ARG A 68 -0.95 9.03 -4.20
CA ARG A 68 -0.13 7.91 -3.72
C ARG A 68 0.58 8.26 -2.42
N GLN A 69 1.27 9.40 -2.40
CA GLN A 69 2.02 9.83 -1.23
C GLN A 69 1.09 10.12 -0.04
N ASP A 70 -0.03 10.82 -0.28
CA ASP A 70 -1.01 11.11 0.77
C ASP A 70 -1.55 9.81 1.40
N LEU A 71 -1.88 8.81 0.57
CA LEU A 71 -2.29 7.49 1.06
C LEU A 71 -1.19 6.84 1.91
N PHE A 72 0.06 6.85 1.46
CA PHE A 72 1.18 6.24 2.18
C PHE A 72 1.43 6.94 3.52
N ASP A 73 1.34 8.26 3.56
CA ASP A 73 1.48 9.05 4.79
C ASP A 73 0.36 8.74 5.78
N LEU A 74 -0.88 8.61 5.31
CA LEU A 74 -2.03 8.17 6.14
C LEU A 74 -1.81 6.78 6.73
N ILE A 75 -1.34 5.82 5.92
CA ILE A 75 -1.01 4.46 6.38
C ILE A 75 0.09 4.51 7.44
N ALA A 76 1.19 5.24 7.18
CA ALA A 76 2.28 5.39 8.13
C ALA A 76 1.82 6.05 9.45
N GLY A 77 0.83 6.92 9.38
CA GLY A 77 0.17 7.54 10.53
C GLY A 77 -0.78 6.61 11.32
N GLY A 78 -1.00 5.38 10.87
CA GLY A 78 -1.86 4.40 11.55
C GLY A 78 -3.32 4.44 11.14
N ASP A 79 -3.67 5.09 10.02
CA ASP A 79 -5.03 5.16 9.51
C ASP A 79 -5.49 3.81 8.93
N LEU A 80 -6.54 3.25 9.54
CA LEU A 80 -7.01 1.90 9.22
C LEU A 80 -7.73 1.82 7.85
N PRO A 81 -8.67 2.72 7.52
CA PRO A 81 -9.25 2.76 6.17
C PRO A 81 -8.18 2.81 5.07
N SER A 82 -7.18 3.69 5.23
CA SER A 82 -6.06 3.82 4.28
C SER A 82 -5.22 2.54 4.19
N TYR A 83 -4.97 1.87 5.32
CA TYR A 83 -4.27 0.59 5.30
C TYR A 83 -5.04 -0.48 4.52
N ARG A 84 -6.35 -0.60 4.72
CA ARG A 84 -7.20 -1.53 3.96
C ARG A 84 -7.24 -1.21 2.47
N VAL A 85 -7.32 0.08 2.11
CA VAL A 85 -7.21 0.53 0.72
C VAL A 85 -5.85 0.10 0.14
N GLY A 86 -4.76 0.38 0.84
CA GLY A 86 -3.41 0.00 0.45
C GLY A 86 -3.24 -1.49 0.16
N LEU A 87 -3.75 -2.36 1.05
CA LEU A 87 -3.74 -3.82 0.83
C LEU A 87 -4.48 -4.23 -0.44
N ARG A 88 -5.62 -3.61 -0.74
CA ARG A 88 -6.43 -3.96 -1.91
C ARG A 88 -5.80 -3.49 -3.21
N ILE A 89 -5.21 -2.30 -3.21
CA ILE A 89 -4.60 -1.69 -4.40
C ILE A 89 -3.14 -2.11 -4.61
N GLU A 90 -2.53 -2.88 -3.71
CA GLU A 90 -1.10 -3.20 -3.78
C GLU A 90 -0.68 -3.73 -5.16
N LYS A 91 -1.50 -4.59 -5.77
CA LYS A 91 -1.26 -5.14 -7.12
C LYS A 91 -1.21 -4.09 -8.24
N CYS A 92 -1.73 -2.90 -7.98
CA CYS A 92 -1.70 -1.73 -8.86
C CYS A 92 -0.46 -0.86 -8.63
N LEU A 93 0.37 -1.16 -7.62
CA LEU A 93 1.60 -0.45 -7.32
C LEU A 93 2.78 -1.17 -7.96
N ASP A 94 3.74 -0.40 -8.46
CA ASP A 94 4.98 -0.90 -9.03
C ASP A 94 6.19 -0.09 -8.54
N GLY A 95 7.38 -0.66 -8.75
CA GLY A 95 8.67 -0.03 -8.47
C GLY A 95 8.75 0.66 -7.11
N GLY A 96 8.95 1.98 -7.15
CA GLY A 96 9.08 2.83 -5.97
C GLY A 96 7.82 2.85 -5.11
N ASP A 97 6.64 2.98 -5.74
CA ASP A 97 5.35 3.08 -5.03
C ASP A 97 5.04 1.82 -4.22
N LEU A 98 5.35 0.65 -4.77
CA LEU A 98 5.21 -0.60 -4.03
C LEU A 98 6.17 -0.64 -2.82
N GLY A 99 7.38 -0.12 -2.98
CA GLY A 99 8.34 0.04 -1.88
C GLY A 99 7.84 1.00 -0.79
N ASP A 100 7.28 2.15 -1.19
CA ASP A 100 6.73 3.16 -0.28
C ASP A 100 5.50 2.64 0.48
N PHE A 101 4.60 1.93 -0.21
CA PHE A 101 3.50 1.23 0.45
C PHE A 101 4.00 0.24 1.49
N ARG A 102 4.95 -0.64 1.14
CA ARG A 102 5.48 -1.66 2.06
C ARG A 102 6.11 -1.02 3.30
N ARG A 103 6.89 0.05 3.13
CA ARG A 103 7.47 0.82 4.26
C ARG A 103 6.40 1.43 5.14
N SER A 104 5.38 2.03 4.54
CA SER A 104 4.26 2.65 5.27
C SER A 104 3.44 1.61 6.02
N ALA A 105 3.20 0.45 5.42
CA ALA A 105 2.57 -0.70 6.07
C ALA A 105 3.42 -1.23 7.25
N GLY A 106 4.75 -1.25 7.12
CA GLY A 106 5.66 -1.57 8.22
C GLY A 106 5.52 -0.58 9.39
N LEU A 107 5.38 0.71 9.12
CA LEU A 107 5.12 1.73 10.15
C LEU A 107 3.72 1.58 10.77
N PHE A 108 2.72 1.19 9.97
CA PHE A 108 1.40 0.81 10.50
C PHE A 108 1.50 -0.37 11.46
N PHE A 109 2.28 -1.42 11.12
CA PHE A 109 2.56 -2.53 12.03
C PHE A 109 3.22 -2.05 13.33
N ASP A 110 4.18 -1.13 13.24
CA ASP A 110 4.86 -0.61 14.42
C ASP A 110 3.89 0.08 15.40
N SER A 111 2.88 0.79 14.88
CA SER A 111 1.89 1.47 15.73
C SER A 111 0.74 0.55 16.17
N ARG A 112 0.33 -0.40 15.33
CA ARG A 112 -0.89 -1.20 15.49
C ARG A 112 -0.70 -2.67 15.09
N PRO A 113 0.14 -3.44 15.80
CA PRO A 113 0.54 -4.78 15.36
C PRO A 113 -0.61 -5.79 15.25
N ASP A 114 -1.53 -5.82 16.21
CA ASP A 114 -2.66 -6.75 16.18
C ASP A 114 -3.66 -6.42 15.07
N THR A 115 -3.96 -5.13 14.87
CA THR A 115 -4.83 -4.66 13.80
C THR A 115 -4.20 -4.91 12.43
N PHE A 116 -2.89 -4.67 12.29
CA PHE A 116 -2.14 -4.97 11.08
C PHE A 116 -2.31 -6.44 10.69
N LEU A 117 -2.08 -7.37 11.63
CA LEU A 117 -2.16 -8.80 11.38
C LEU A 117 -3.58 -9.21 10.97
N ASP A 118 -4.59 -8.82 11.76
CA ASP A 118 -6.00 -9.15 11.48
C ASP A 118 -6.42 -8.67 10.08
N GLU A 119 -6.10 -7.42 9.74
CA GLU A 119 -6.51 -6.82 8.47
C GLU A 119 -5.72 -7.35 7.28
N SER A 120 -4.41 -7.61 7.42
CA SER A 120 -3.62 -8.29 6.38
C SER A 120 -4.19 -9.66 6.04
N ILE A 121 -4.50 -10.46 7.06
CA ILE A 121 -4.98 -11.83 6.87
C ILE A 121 -6.38 -11.82 6.26
N ARG A 122 -7.28 -10.96 6.75
CA ARG A 122 -8.61 -10.76 6.16
C ARG A 122 -8.53 -10.23 4.72
N GLY A 123 -7.53 -9.41 4.44
CA GLY A 123 -7.18 -8.94 3.11
C GLY A 123 -6.57 -10.01 2.20
N GLY A 124 -6.34 -11.22 2.70
CA GLY A 124 -5.80 -12.35 1.93
C GLY A 124 -4.28 -12.34 1.78
N ALA A 125 -3.55 -11.63 2.63
CA ALA A 125 -2.09 -11.64 2.61
C ALA A 125 -1.56 -13.05 2.90
N THR A 126 -0.66 -13.54 2.04
CA THR A 126 0.07 -14.78 2.28
C THR A 126 1.13 -14.58 3.37
N ALA A 127 1.72 -15.70 3.82
CA ALA A 127 2.81 -15.67 4.79
C ALA A 127 4.03 -14.88 4.27
N GLU A 128 4.35 -15.05 2.99
CA GLU A 128 5.43 -14.33 2.29
C GLU A 128 5.11 -12.84 2.19
N LYS A 129 3.87 -12.51 1.80
CA LYS A 129 3.39 -11.13 1.72
C LYS A 129 3.50 -10.42 3.07
N LEU A 130 3.10 -11.09 4.15
CA LEU A 130 3.23 -10.57 5.51
C LEU A 130 4.69 -10.37 5.91
N ALA A 131 5.56 -11.33 5.59
CA ALA A 131 7.00 -11.20 5.81
C ALA A 131 7.57 -9.96 5.10
N GLU A 132 7.21 -9.70 3.84
CA GLU A 132 7.64 -8.50 3.11
C GLU A 132 7.19 -7.20 3.79
N LEU A 133 5.95 -7.14 4.27
CA LEU A 133 5.41 -5.93 4.91
C LEU A 133 6.10 -5.65 6.25
N VAL A 134 6.29 -6.67 7.10
CA VAL A 134 6.89 -6.47 8.43
C VAL A 134 8.40 -6.27 8.38
N THR A 135 9.07 -6.72 7.33
CA THR A 135 10.53 -6.52 7.16
C THR A 135 10.89 -5.23 6.43
N ALA A 136 9.92 -4.55 5.82
CA ALA A 136 10.16 -3.27 5.15
C ALA A 136 10.55 -2.18 6.17
N LEU A 137 11.78 -1.68 6.07
CA LEU A 137 12.34 -0.68 6.98
C LEU A 137 12.13 0.75 6.44
N PRO A 138 11.89 1.74 7.31
CA PRO A 138 11.79 3.14 6.90
C PRO A 138 13.06 3.61 6.19
N LEU A 139 12.90 4.41 5.12
CA LEU A 139 14.04 4.93 4.35
C LEU A 139 14.97 5.80 5.20
N ALA A 140 14.43 6.48 6.21
CA ALA A 140 15.19 7.29 7.17
C ALA A 140 16.24 6.47 7.96
N LEU A 141 16.13 5.14 7.98
CA LEU A 141 17.08 4.26 8.67
C LEU A 141 18.10 3.63 7.71
N ALA A 142 18.06 3.92 6.40
CA ALA A 142 18.82 3.19 5.37
C ALA A 142 20.33 3.05 5.68
N ASP A 143 20.93 4.09 6.26
CA ASP A 143 22.36 4.18 6.57
C ASP A 143 22.68 3.99 8.07
N ASP A 144 21.76 3.42 8.85
CA ASP A 144 21.97 3.14 10.27
C ASP A 144 21.60 1.69 10.62
N PRO A 145 22.52 0.73 10.38
CA PRO A 145 22.29 -0.68 10.65
C PRO A 145 21.90 -0.97 12.12
N ARG A 146 22.35 -0.15 13.08
CA ARG A 146 22.01 -0.32 14.49
C ARG A 146 20.56 0.05 14.76
N SER A 147 20.12 1.20 14.25
CA SER A 147 18.71 1.61 14.38
C SER A 147 17.79 0.68 13.62
N GLN A 148 18.19 0.20 12.43
CA GLN A 148 17.48 -0.84 11.70
C GLN A 148 17.33 -2.11 12.56
N ARG A 149 18.42 -2.59 13.16
CA ARG A 149 18.41 -3.78 14.02
C ARG A 149 17.47 -3.61 15.21
N ASN A 150 17.54 -2.46 15.88
CA ASN A 150 16.71 -2.18 17.04
C ASN A 150 15.21 -2.21 16.69
N LEU A 151 14.83 -1.63 15.54
CA LEU A 151 13.46 -1.69 15.04
C LEU A 151 13.03 -3.14 14.77
N VAL A 152 13.88 -3.95 14.12
CA VAL A 152 13.58 -5.36 13.84
C VAL A 152 13.36 -6.16 15.13
N ILE A 153 14.20 -5.95 16.16
CA ILE A 153 14.03 -6.59 17.47
C ILE A 153 12.70 -6.19 18.11
N GLU A 154 12.33 -4.91 18.02
CA GLU A 154 11.04 -4.44 18.52
C GLU A 154 9.88 -5.13 17.80
N ARG A 155 9.96 -5.26 16.47
CA ARG A 155 8.95 -5.92 15.64
C ARG A 155 8.82 -7.42 15.97
N ILE A 156 9.94 -8.12 16.17
CA ILE A 156 9.96 -9.51 16.67
C ILE A 156 9.17 -9.61 17.97
N GLY A 157 9.48 -8.75 18.95
CA GLY A 157 8.79 -8.75 20.23
C GLY A 157 7.29 -8.45 20.12
N LYS A 158 6.88 -7.57 19.19
CA LYS A 158 5.46 -7.31 18.92
C LYS A 158 4.75 -8.53 18.35
N LEU A 159 5.35 -9.23 17.37
CA LEU A 159 4.77 -10.46 16.81
C LEU A 159 4.66 -11.58 17.84
N GLU A 160 5.71 -11.80 18.66
CA GLU A 160 5.71 -12.86 19.68
C GLU A 160 4.64 -12.66 20.77
N ARG A 161 4.22 -11.41 21.00
CA ARG A 161 3.19 -11.06 21.98
C ARG A 161 1.78 -10.91 21.40
N SER A 162 1.64 -10.93 20.07
CA SER A 162 0.33 -10.73 19.44
C SER A 162 -0.65 -11.82 19.86
N GLN A 163 -1.87 -11.42 20.19
CA GLN A 163 -2.95 -12.32 20.61
C GLN A 163 -3.81 -12.80 19.45
N ILE A 164 -3.56 -12.32 18.22
CA ILE A 164 -4.29 -12.80 17.05
C ILE A 164 -3.95 -14.28 16.86
N SER A 165 -4.96 -15.14 16.99
CA SER A 165 -4.85 -16.58 16.73
C SER A 165 -4.73 -16.84 15.23
N VAL A 166 -3.64 -16.38 14.63
CA VAL A 166 -3.32 -16.75 13.25
C VAL A 166 -2.89 -18.21 13.27
N GLU A 167 -3.24 -18.96 12.22
CA GLU A 167 -2.56 -20.21 11.90
C GLU A 167 -1.06 -20.00 12.08
N SER A 168 -0.46 -20.73 13.02
CA SER A 168 0.92 -20.52 13.50
C SER A 168 1.97 -20.42 12.38
N GLN A 169 1.62 -20.90 11.18
CA GLN A 169 2.43 -20.87 9.99
C GLN A 169 2.64 -19.46 9.42
N VAL A 170 1.61 -18.61 9.34
CA VAL A 170 1.71 -17.28 8.72
C VAL A 170 2.60 -16.35 9.56
N THR A 171 2.32 -16.25 10.85
CA THR A 171 3.15 -15.48 11.80
C THR A 171 4.55 -16.09 11.93
N GLY A 172 4.69 -17.42 11.82
CA GLY A 172 5.98 -18.11 11.87
C GLY A 172 6.92 -17.70 10.74
N VAL A 173 6.42 -17.58 9.50
CA VAL A 173 7.24 -17.13 8.35
C VAL A 173 7.67 -15.67 8.55
N ALA A 174 6.76 -14.79 8.95
CA ALA A 174 7.08 -13.39 9.20
C ALA A 174 8.12 -13.23 10.34
N LEU A 175 7.99 -14.01 11.41
CA LEU A 175 8.93 -14.03 12.53
C LEU A 175 10.32 -14.53 12.11
N ASN A 176 10.37 -15.59 11.29
CA ASN A 176 11.64 -16.10 10.77
C ASN A 176 12.33 -15.08 9.87
N ALA A 177 11.59 -14.43 8.96
CA ALA A 177 12.14 -13.39 8.09
C ALA A 177 12.73 -12.21 8.89
N LEU A 178 12.06 -11.79 9.97
CA LEU A 178 12.61 -10.76 10.86
C LEU A 178 13.87 -11.21 11.59
N ARG A 179 13.94 -12.47 12.04
CA ARG A 179 15.15 -13.01 12.70
C ARG A 179 16.33 -13.13 11.74
N GLU A 180 16.09 -13.54 10.50
CA GLU A 180 17.12 -13.55 9.45
C GLU A 180 17.63 -12.11 9.18
N LEU A 181 16.72 -11.14 9.08
CA LEU A 181 17.08 -9.73 8.93
C LEU A 181 17.88 -9.21 10.13
N GLU A 182 17.50 -9.55 11.36
CA GLU A 182 18.24 -9.18 12.58
C GLU A 182 19.69 -9.69 12.57
N GLN A 183 19.91 -10.93 12.11
CA GLN A 183 21.24 -11.52 11.97
C GLN A 183 22.10 -10.78 10.95
N LEU A 184 21.54 -10.45 9.78
CA LEU A 184 22.24 -9.68 8.74
C LEU A 184 22.64 -8.29 9.24
N LEU A 185 21.74 -7.61 9.93
CA LEU A 185 21.99 -6.27 10.47
C LEU A 185 23.01 -6.29 11.61
N SER A 186 23.06 -7.36 12.39
CA SER A 186 24.08 -7.55 13.43
C SER A 186 25.48 -7.65 12.81
N GLN A 187 25.63 -8.41 11.72
CA GLN A 187 26.90 -8.54 11.00
C GLN A 187 27.34 -7.20 10.38
N ALA A 188 26.39 -6.43 9.81
CA ALA A 188 26.68 -5.12 9.25
C ALA A 188 27.13 -4.11 10.33
N ALA A 189 26.44 -4.06 11.47
CA ALA A 189 26.78 -3.15 12.57
C ALA A 189 28.14 -3.44 13.22
N GLU A 190 28.62 -4.68 13.17
CA GLU A 190 29.94 -5.07 13.65
C GLU A 190 31.07 -4.59 12.72
N GLN A 191 30.82 -4.48 11.42
CA GLN A 191 31.81 -4.04 10.42
C GLN A 191 32.07 -2.52 10.44
N GLU A 192 31.19 -1.75 11.09
CA GLU A 192 31.31 -0.29 11.22
C GLU A 192 32.08 0.16 12.49
N ASN A 193 32.54 -0.77 13.33
CA ASN A 193 33.40 -0.50 14.50
C ASN A 193 34.88 -0.78 14.20
#